data_AF-A0A067TFP4-F1
#
_entry.id   AF-A0A067TFP4-F1
#
_cell.length_a   1.000
_cell.length_b   1.000
_cell.length_c   1.000
_cell.angle_alpha   90.00
_cell.angle_beta   90.00
_cell.angle_gamma   90.00
#
_symmetry.space_group_name_H-M   'P 1'
#
loop_
_entity.id
_entity.type
_entity.pdbx_description
1 polymer ?
#
loop_
_entity_poly.entity_id
_entity_poly.type
_entity_poly.pdbx_seq_one_letter_code
_entity_poly.pdbx_strand_id
1 'polypeptide(L)'
;MTDYDSKFGGLLIGCLLGIYLFAINTTQTFRYFRLHWKDPWRLKCLVAVIWILEFIHCSLSARAVYGALVTRFDDEDAALAFISSAVSTNCINCPAL
;
A
#
# COMPACT_ATOMS: atom_id res chain seq x y z
N MET A 1 -3.54 21.30 16.00
CA MET A 1 -3.64 20.02 16.73
C MET A 1 -4.52 18.98 16.02
N THR A 2 -5.13 19.28 14.87
CA THR A 2 -5.99 18.34 14.09
C THR A 2 -5.25 17.59 12.98
N ASP A 3 -3.98 17.90 12.72
CA ASP A 3 -3.26 17.41 11.54
C ASP A 3 -2.78 15.95 11.70
N TYR A 4 -2.36 15.56 12.91
CA TYR A 4 -1.90 14.20 13.23
C TYR A 4 -3.02 13.17 13.04
N ASP A 5 -4.19 13.41 13.64
CA ASP A 5 -5.35 12.51 13.57
C ASP A 5 -5.78 12.27 12.12
N SER A 6 -5.76 13.32 11.29
CA SER A 6 -6.11 13.23 9.87
C SER A 6 -5.08 12.45 9.05
N LYS A 7 -3.78 12.61 9.33
CA LYS A 7 -2.71 11.87 8.64
C LYS A 7 -2.67 10.39 9.03
N PHE A 8 -2.76 10.09 10.33
CA PHE A 8 -2.81 8.71 10.81
C PHE A 8 -4.10 8.00 10.41
N GLY A 9 -5.24 8.70 10.45
CA GLY A 9 -6.53 8.21 9.98
C GLY A 9 -6.51 7.89 8.48
N GLY A 10 -5.99 8.79 7.65
CA GLY A 10 -5.82 8.57 6.21
C GLY A 10 -4.91 7.38 5.89
N LEU A 11 -3.81 7.22 6.64
CA LEU A 11 -2.88 6.09 6.49
C LEU A 11 -3.54 4.75 6.85
N LEU A 12 -4.32 4.71 7.93
CA LEU A 12 -5.07 3.51 8.35
C LEU A 12 -6.07 3.09 7.27
N ILE A 13 -6.83 4.05 6.72
CA ILE A 13 -7.81 3.81 5.65
C ILE A 13 -7.10 3.32 4.38
N GLY A 14 -5.95 3.91 4.04
CA GLY A 14 -5.12 3.46 2.92
C GLY A 14 -4.64 2.02 3.07
N CYS A 15 -4.18 1.62 4.26
CA CYS A 15 -3.80 0.23 4.56
C CYS A 15 -4.98 -0.74 4.44
N LEU A 16 -6.15 -0.39 5.00
CA LEU A 16 -7.35 -1.22 4.89
C LEU A 16 -7.80 -1.39 3.43
N LEU A 17 -7.78 -0.30 2.66
CA LEU A 17 -8.11 -0.33 1.24
C LEU A 17 -7.10 -1.17 0.45
N GLY A 18 -5.80 -1.07 0.76
CA GLY A 18 -4.74 -1.88 0.16
C GLY A 18 -4.94 -3.38 0.40
N ILE A 19 -5.29 -3.79 1.63
CA ILE A 19 -5.62 -5.18 1.97
C ILE A 19 -6.83 -5.67 1.17
N TYR A 20 -7.85 -4.82 1.01
CA TYR A 20 -9.06 -5.16 0.25
C TYR A 20 -8.76 -5.33 -1.25
N LEU A 21 -8.01 -4.40 -1.84
CA LEU A 21 -7.54 -4.47 -3.23
C LEU A 21 -6.68 -5.72 -3.47
N PHE A 22 -5.80 -6.07 -2.52
CA PHE A 22 -4.99 -7.29 -2.57
C PHE A 22 -5.85 -8.56 -2.58
N ALA A 23 -6.92 -8.62 -1.79
CA ALA A 23 -7.86 -9.75 -1.78
C ALA A 23 -8.58 -9.90 -3.12
N ILE A 24 -8.99 -8.79 -3.74
CA ILE A 24 -9.61 -8.79 -5.08
C ILE A 24 -8.60 -9.26 -6.12
N ASN A 25 -7.37 -8.72 -6.12
CA ASN A 25 -6.32 -9.10 -7.06
C ASN A 25 -5.99 -10.59 -6.98
N THR A 26 -5.92 -11.14 -5.77
CA THR A 26 -5.71 -12.57 -5.52
C THR A 26 -6.87 -13.41 -6.07
N THR A 27 -8.11 -12.96 -5.87
CA THR A 27 -9.30 -13.66 -6.40
C THR A 27 -9.34 -13.64 -7.92
N GLN A 28 -9.02 -12.50 -8.53
CA GLN A 28 -8.93 -12.35 -9.99
C GLN A 28 -7.86 -13.29 -10.56
N THR A 29 -6.68 -13.32 -9.94
CA THR A 29 -5.58 -14.21 -10.30
C THR A 29 -5.98 -15.68 -10.18
N PHE A 30 -6.60 -16.08 -9.07
CA PHE A 30 -7.04 -17.44 -8.83
C PHE A 30 -8.09 -17.90 -9.86
N ARG A 31 -9.07 -17.04 -10.18
CA ARG A 31 -10.07 -17.31 -11.23
C ARG A 31 -9.42 -17.47 -12.60
N TYR A 32 -8.44 -16.62 -12.91
CA TYR A 32 -7.71 -16.69 -14.18
C TYR A 32 -6.93 -18.01 -14.31
N PHE A 33 -6.19 -18.40 -13.27
CA PHE A 33 -5.47 -19.68 -13.22
C PHE A 33 -6.39 -20.91 -13.33
N ARG A 34 -7.61 -20.84 -12.79
CA ARG A 34 -8.58 -21.94 -12.79
C ARG A 34 -9.34 -22.09 -14.11
N LEU A 35 -9.72 -20.98 -14.74
CA LEU A 35 -10.60 -21.01 -15.93
C LEU A 35 -9.81 -21.15 -17.24
N HIS A 36 -8.55 -20.71 -17.29
CA HIS A 36 -7.75 -20.65 -18.52
C HIS A 36 -6.48 -21.51 -18.43
N TRP A 37 -6.64 -22.83 -18.34
CA TRP A 37 -5.50 -23.75 -18.33
C TRP A 37 -4.70 -23.77 -19.64
N LYS A 38 -5.33 -23.40 -20.78
CA LYS A 38 -4.75 -23.46 -22.13
C LYS A 38 -4.15 -22.14 -22.65
N ASP A 39 -4.24 -21.05 -21.86
CA ASP A 39 -3.78 -19.72 -22.28
C ASP A 39 -2.27 -19.50 -22.13
N PRO A 40 -1.69 -18.55 -22.89
CA PRO A 40 -0.25 -18.32 -22.95
C PRO A 40 0.35 -17.95 -21.58
N TRP A 41 1.42 -18.64 -21.22
CA TRP A 41 2.25 -18.46 -20.02
C TRP A 41 2.67 -17.00 -19.74
N ARG A 42 2.75 -16.16 -20.77
CA ARG A 42 3.05 -14.73 -20.65
C ARG A 42 2.05 -13.97 -19.78
N LEU A 43 0.74 -14.26 -19.89
CA LEU A 43 -0.27 -13.61 -19.05
C LEU A 43 -0.17 -14.10 -17.60
N LYS A 44 0.11 -15.39 -17.39
CA LYS A 44 0.35 -15.95 -16.05
C LYS A 44 1.56 -15.32 -15.37
N CYS A 45 2.67 -15.12 -16.10
CA CYS A 45 3.85 -14.43 -15.59
C CYS A 45 3.55 -12.96 -15.24
N LEU A 46 2.84 -12.23 -16.12
CA LEU A 46 2.50 -10.83 -15.88
C LEU A 46 1.64 -10.66 -14.62
N VAL A 47 0.61 -11.50 -14.47
CA VAL A 47 -0.24 -11.51 -13.28
C VAL A 47 0.55 -11.86 -12.01
N ALA A 48 1.46 -12.84 -12.07
CA ALA A 48 2.32 -13.19 -10.94
C ALA A 48 3.27 -12.04 -10.54
N VAL A 49 3.85 -11.34 -11.53
CA VAL A 49 4.71 -10.18 -11.28
C VAL A 49 3.93 -9.04 -10.63
N ILE A 50 2.75 -8.71 -11.15
CA ILE A 50 1.88 -7.67 -10.56
C ILE A 50 1.48 -8.05 -9.13
N TRP A 51 1.14 -9.31 -8.89
CA TRP A 51 0.79 -9.80 -7.55
C TRP A 51 1.96 -9.66 -6.56
N ILE A 52 3.18 -10.02 -6.98
CA ILE A 52 4.39 -9.85 -6.15
C ILE A 52 4.67 -8.36 -5.89
N LEU A 53 4.56 -7.52 -6.92
CA LEU A 53 4.80 -6.09 -6.80
C LEU A 53 3.83 -5.44 -5.79
N GLU A 54 2.55 -5.81 -5.87
CA GLU A 54 1.52 -5.34 -4.95
C GLU A 54 1.77 -5.85 -3.51
N PHE A 55 2.21 -7.09 -3.35
CA PHE A 55 2.57 -7.64 -2.05
C PHE A 55 3.76 -6.90 -1.41
N ILE A 56 4.79 -6.59 -2.19
CA ILE A 56 5.95 -5.81 -1.74
C ILE A 56 5.50 -4.40 -1.35
N HIS A 57 4.67 -3.76 -2.17
CA HIS A 57 4.13 -2.43 -1.88
C HIS A 57 3.34 -2.42 -0.56
N CYS A 58 2.39 -3.34 -0.38
CA CYS A 58 1.64 -3.50 0.86
C CYS A 58 2.55 -3.77 2.07
N SER A 59 3.57 -4.61 1.91
CA SER A 59 4.51 -4.94 2.99
C SER A 59 5.36 -3.74 3.41
N LEU A 60 5.82 -2.94 2.44
CA LEU A 60 6.56 -1.69 2.71
C LEU A 60 5.67 -0.69 3.45
N SER A 61 4.42 -0.52 3.01
CA SER A 61 3.43 0.34 3.64
C SER A 61 3.13 -0.10 5.07
N ALA A 62 2.87 -1.40 5.29
CA ALA A 62 2.62 -1.95 6.62
C ALA A 62 3.81 -1.75 7.57
N ARG A 63 5.04 -1.92 7.06
CA ARG A 63 6.27 -1.71 7.84
C ARG A 63 6.49 -0.23 8.17
N ALA A 64 6.11 0.67 7.27
CA ALA A 64 6.14 2.11 7.50
C ALA A 64 5.13 2.52 8.58
N VAL A 65 3.90 2.00 8.51
CA VAL A 65 2.88 2.22 9.54
C VAL A 65 3.34 1.67 10.89
N TYR A 66 3.89 0.45 10.92
CA TYR A 66 4.38 -0.15 12.15
C TYR A 66 5.51 0.66 12.80
N GLY A 67 6.46 1.17 12.01
CA GLY A 67 7.54 2.03 12.51
C GLY A 67 7.04 3.36 13.06
N ALA A 68 6.04 3.97 12.39
CA ALA A 68 5.41 5.20 12.83
C ALA A 68 4.54 5.02 14.08
N LEU A 69 3.82 3.90 14.18
CA LEU A 69 2.82 3.67 15.22
C LEU A 69 3.37 2.94 16.45
N VAL A 70 4.37 2.07 16.32
CA VAL A 70 4.83 1.21 17.44
C VAL A 70 6.19 1.63 17.95
N THR A 71 7.16 1.87 17.05
CA THR A 71 8.54 2.15 17.44
C THR A 71 8.76 3.60 17.90
N ARG A 72 7.94 4.55 17.40
CA ARG A 72 8.08 5.99 17.64
C ARG A 72 6.84 6.61 18.29
N PHE A 73 6.22 5.91 19.24
CA PHE A 73 5.09 6.45 20.01
C PHE A 73 5.43 7.74 20.77
N ASP A 74 6.72 8.00 21.03
CA ASP A 74 7.23 9.13 21.82
C ASP A 74 7.77 10.29 20.96
N ASP A 75 7.92 10.11 19.64
CA ASP A 75 8.57 11.06 18.73
C ASP A 75 7.79 11.17 17.41
N GLU A 76 6.67 11.90 17.48
CA GLU A 76 5.63 12.04 16.44
C GLU A 76 6.15 12.74 15.18
N ASP A 77 7.07 13.70 15.31
CA ASP A 77 7.63 14.46 14.20
C ASP A 77 8.46 13.59 13.25
N ALA A 78 9.26 12.67 13.81
CA ALA A 78 10.06 11.74 13.02
C ALA A 78 9.19 10.67 12.32
N ALA A 79 8.07 10.27 12.94
CA ALA A 79 7.10 9.37 12.33
C ALA A 79 6.39 10.01 11.13
N LEU A 80 5.97 11.28 11.27
CA LEU A 80 5.36 12.03 10.17
C LEU A 80 6.32 12.31 9.02
N ALA A 81 7.60 12.62 9.30
CA ALA A 81 8.61 12.82 8.27
C ALA A 81 8.82 11.54 7.43
N PHE A 82 8.81 10.38 8.07
CA PHE A 82 8.93 9.08 7.39
C PHE A 82 7.71 8.79 6.51
N ILE A 83 6.49 8.95 7.04
CA ILE A 83 5.25 8.75 6.28
C ILE A 83 5.17 9.72 5.09
N SER A 84 5.51 10.99 5.31
CA SER A 84 5.53 12.02 4.26
C SER A 84 6.47 11.64 3.12
N SER A 85 7.67 11.13 3.41
CA SER A 85 8.61 10.67 2.38
C SER A 85 8.11 9.48 1.57
N ALA A 86 7.34 8.57 2.18
CA ALA A 86 6.77 7.39 1.53
C ALA A 86 5.51 7.71 0.70
N VAL A 87 4.69 8.66 1.16
CA VAL A 87 3.45 9.08 0.48
C VAL A 87 3.71 10.11 -0.61
N SER A 88 4.73 10.96 -0.47
CA SER A 88 5.04 12.05 -1.41
C SER A 88 5.47 11.59 -2.81
N THR A 89 5.60 10.28 -3.07
CA THR A 89 5.79 9.76 -4.44
C THR A 89 4.49 9.82 -5.27
N ASN A 90 3.32 10.02 -4.65
CA ASN A 90 2.05 10.31 -5.34
C ASN A 90 1.58 11.75 -5.00
N CYS A 91 2.14 12.72 -5.73
CA CYS A 91 1.63 14.07 -5.99
C CYS A 91 0.82 14.80 -4.88
N ILE A 92 1.49 15.62 -4.05
CA ILE A 92 0.93 16.91 -3.56
C ILE A 92 2.07 17.94 -3.46
N ASN A 93 2.72 18.25 -4.58
CA ASN A 93 3.33 19.57 -4.74
C ASN A 93 2.33 20.43 -5.52
N CYS A 94 1.19 20.69 -4.88
CA CYS A 94 0.32 21.78 -5.28
C CYS A 94 0.56 22.90 -4.26
N PRO A 95 1.22 24.00 -4.63
CA PRO A 95 1.34 25.15 -3.75
C PRO A 95 -0.07 25.72 -3.56
N ALA A 96 -0.62 25.56 -2.36
CA ALA A 96 -1.75 26.38 -1.94
C ALA A 96 -1.21 27.81 -1.72
N LEU A 97 -1.93 28.77 -2.31
CA LEU A 97 -1.71 30.23 -2.23
C LEU A 97 -1.08 30.72 -0.92
#